data_AF-A0A7M3ZPD6-F1
#
_entry.id   AF-A0A7M3ZPD6-F1
#
_cell.length_a   1.000
_cell.length_b   1.000
_cell.length_c   1.000
_cell.angle_alpha   90.00
_cell.angle_beta   90.00
_cell.angle_gamma   90.00
#
_symmetry.space_group_name_H-M   'P 1'
#
loop_
_entity.id
_entity.type
_entity.pdbx_description
1 polymer ?
#
loop_
_entity_poly.entity_id
_entity_poly.type
_entity_poly.pdbx_seq_one_letter_code
_entity_poly.pdbx_strand_id
1 'polypeptide(L)'
;MPVSDATEPTYEAPLPDDVYSTVEKGVIWAALGLILVALAGLVLAFDSVWTETLKPIVWDPVVTDAGVAGDAGYTPQNTAIYTLSMLGCVVLFQALFRKWRLPVDERMVVALTAWVCLAPVLRVLEDADFFSSSRDVLFISPIIHLHLAGWLIGVAFLSHLIGRRFDGNKGDQAQEAQATLVGGFLFGLLMLHWYLLYQPAYAMHTESSFNLATAGLVVA
;
A
#
# COMPACT_ATOMS: atom_id res chain seq x y z
N MET A 1 -54.21 -4.32 16.80
CA MET A 1 -52.83 -4.52 17.29
C MET A 1 -52.10 -3.21 17.09
N PRO A 2 -51.63 -2.52 18.14
CA PRO A 2 -50.78 -1.36 17.95
C PRO A 2 -49.38 -1.84 17.56
N VAL A 3 -48.84 -1.25 16.50
CA VAL A 3 -47.45 -1.45 16.07
C VAL A 3 -46.57 -0.80 17.14
N SER A 4 -45.69 -1.57 17.78
CA SER A 4 -44.73 -1.02 18.74
C SER A 4 -43.79 -0.07 18.01
N ASP A 5 -43.74 1.19 18.44
CA ASP A 5 -42.68 2.13 18.05
C ASP A 5 -41.34 1.52 18.45
N ALA A 6 -40.65 0.93 17.48
CA ALA A 6 -39.27 0.53 17.62
C ALA A 6 -38.45 1.83 17.69
N THR A 7 -38.05 2.23 18.90
CA THR A 7 -37.07 3.30 19.09
C THR A 7 -35.81 2.94 18.32
N GLU A 8 -35.48 3.70 17.29
CA GLU A 8 -34.23 3.52 16.56
C GLU A 8 -33.06 3.62 17.54
N PRO A 9 -32.09 2.69 17.48
CA PRO A 9 -30.91 2.74 18.33
C PRO A 9 -30.16 4.06 18.06
N THR A 10 -30.07 4.88 19.10
CA THR A 10 -29.29 6.13 19.08
C THR A 10 -27.82 5.77 19.25
N TYR A 11 -27.08 5.80 18.14
CA TYR A 11 -25.63 5.64 18.17
C TYR A 11 -24.97 6.98 18.51
N GLU A 12 -23.94 6.95 19.36
CA GLU A 12 -23.08 8.11 19.55
C GLU A 12 -22.35 8.43 18.24
N ALA A 13 -22.37 9.71 17.85
CA ALA A 13 -21.67 10.15 16.67
C ALA A 13 -20.15 9.91 16.82
N PRO A 14 -19.46 9.44 15.78
CA PRO A 14 -18.02 9.22 15.84
C PRO A 14 -17.26 10.54 16.10
N LEU A 15 -16.07 10.42 16.69
CA LEU A 15 -15.20 11.56 16.95
C LEU A 15 -14.83 12.28 15.64
N PRO A 16 -14.62 13.61 15.67
CA PRO A 16 -14.10 14.36 14.54
C PRO A 16 -12.76 13.81 14.02
N ASP A 17 -12.49 13.98 12.72
CA ASP A 17 -11.27 13.47 12.07
C ASP A 17 -9.97 14.01 12.70
N ASP A 18 -10.01 15.20 13.28
CA ASP A 18 -8.88 15.87 13.94
C ASP A 18 -8.70 15.49 15.41
N VAL A 19 -9.59 14.67 15.98
CA VAL A 19 -9.56 14.28 17.40
C VAL A 19 -9.36 12.76 17.54
N TYR A 20 -8.20 12.37 18.06
CA TYR A 20 -7.95 10.97 18.43
C TYR A 20 -8.42 10.68 19.86
N SER A 21 -9.04 9.51 20.06
CA SER A 21 -9.36 9.00 21.39
C SER A 21 -8.09 8.68 22.19
N THR A 22 -8.22 8.53 23.51
CA THR A 22 -7.08 8.14 24.37
C THR A 22 -6.49 6.80 23.96
N VAL A 23 -7.34 5.84 23.55
CA VAL A 23 -6.91 4.52 23.09
C VAL A 23 -6.16 4.63 21.77
N GLU A 24 -6.71 5.35 20.79
CA GLU A 24 -6.03 5.57 19.50
C GLU A 24 -4.66 6.23 19.68
N LYS A 25 -4.58 7.27 20.52
CA LYS A 25 -3.30 7.91 20.85
C LYS A 25 -2.32 6.92 21.47
N GLY A 26 -2.77 6.10 22.42
CA GLY A 26 -1.95 5.07 23.05
C GLY A 26 -1.37 4.09 22.02
N VAL A 27 -2.20 3.59 21.10
CA VAL A 27 -1.78 2.66 20.06
C VAL A 27 -0.81 3.33 19.08
N ILE A 28 -1.09 4.55 18.63
CA ILE A 28 -0.20 5.30 17.71
C ILE A 28 1.16 5.54 18.37
N TRP A 29 1.19 6.01 19.62
CA TRP A 29 2.46 6.25 20.33
C TRP A 29 3.23 4.97 20.61
N ALA A 30 2.54 3.87 20.93
CA ALA A 30 3.18 2.56 21.09
C ALA A 30 3.81 2.09 19.77
N ALA A 31 3.08 2.21 18.65
CA ALA A 31 3.59 1.84 17.33
C ALA A 31 4.81 2.69 16.94
N LEU A 32 4.76 4.01 17.13
CA LEU A 32 5.89 4.91 16.87
C LEU A 32 7.08 4.61 17.78
N GLY A 33 6.83 4.32 19.06
CA GLY A 33 7.86 3.92 20.01
C GLY A 33 8.55 2.60 19.62
N LEU A 34 7.77 1.60 19.19
CA LEU A 34 8.32 0.33 18.68
C LEU A 34 9.17 0.54 17.44
N ILE A 35 8.73 1.38 16.50
CA ILE A 35 9.53 1.74 15.32
C ILE A 35 10.85 2.41 15.75
N LEU A 36 10.78 3.37 16.67
CA LEU A 36 11.97 4.06 17.16
C LEU A 36 12.94 3.09 17.86
N VAL A 37 12.45 2.17 18.68
CA VAL A 37 13.26 1.15 19.35
C VAL A 37 13.89 0.20 18.32
N ALA A 38 13.12 -0.24 17.33
CA ALA A 38 13.66 -1.09 16.25
C ALA A 38 14.76 -0.38 15.46
N LEU A 39 14.56 0.90 15.10
CA LEU A 39 15.56 1.72 14.42
C LEU A 39 16.80 1.95 15.29
N ALA A 40 16.63 2.28 16.56
CA ALA A 40 17.73 2.42 17.50
C ALA A 40 18.49 1.10 17.66
N GLY A 41 17.79 -0.04 17.71
CA GLY A 41 18.38 -1.37 17.74
C GLY A 41 19.20 -1.69 16.49
N LEU A 42 18.70 -1.35 15.30
CA LEU A 42 19.44 -1.50 14.04
C LEU A 42 20.70 -0.65 13.99
N VAL A 43 20.70 0.54 14.60
CA VAL A 43 21.87 1.44 14.63
C VAL A 43 22.88 1.07 15.72
N LEU A 44 22.40 0.74 16.92
CA LEU A 44 23.23 0.55 18.11
C LEU A 44 23.64 -0.91 18.35
N ALA A 45 22.88 -1.87 17.82
CA ALA A 45 23.06 -3.30 18.04
C ALA A 45 22.72 -4.12 16.78
N PHE A 46 23.27 -3.71 15.63
CA PHE A 46 22.96 -4.29 14.33
C PHE A 46 23.09 -5.81 14.30
N ASP A 47 24.19 -6.38 14.81
CA ASP A 47 24.40 -7.83 14.74
C ASP A 47 23.35 -8.61 15.55
N SER A 48 23.05 -8.16 16.78
CA SER A 48 22.05 -8.82 17.62
C SER A 48 20.63 -8.67 17.08
N VAL A 49 20.27 -7.47 16.59
CA VAL A 49 18.90 -7.16 16.14
C VAL A 49 18.65 -7.68 14.73
N TRP A 50 19.54 -7.38 13.78
CA TRP A 50 19.39 -7.81 12.40
C TRP A 50 19.92 -9.22 12.18
N THR A 51 21.22 -9.44 12.34
CA THR A 51 21.91 -10.66 11.90
C THR A 51 21.43 -11.90 12.63
N GLU A 52 21.28 -11.82 13.96
CA GLU A 52 20.93 -12.98 14.79
C GLU A 52 19.41 -13.17 14.97
N THR A 53 18.62 -12.09 14.90
CA THR A 53 17.18 -12.14 15.22
C THR A 53 16.30 -11.93 14.00
N LEU A 54 16.29 -10.72 13.42
CA LEU A 54 15.32 -10.39 12.35
C LEU A 54 15.62 -11.13 11.05
N LYS A 55 16.89 -11.28 10.66
CA LYS A 55 17.25 -11.93 9.40
C LYS A 55 16.75 -13.39 9.36
N PRO A 56 17.02 -14.27 10.34
CA PRO A 56 16.52 -15.64 10.31
C PRO A 56 15.00 -15.77 10.41
N ILE A 57 14.33 -14.84 11.12
CA ILE A 57 12.88 -14.93 11.38
C ILE A 57 12.05 -14.30 10.25
N VAL A 58 12.53 -13.21 9.65
CA VAL A 58 11.80 -12.39 8.67
C VAL A 58 12.41 -12.51 7.28
N TRP A 59 13.72 -12.30 7.14
CA TRP A 59 14.33 -12.15 5.81
C TRP A 59 14.61 -13.49 5.12
N ASP A 60 15.18 -14.46 5.84
CA ASP A 60 15.56 -15.75 5.28
C ASP A 60 14.35 -16.54 4.75
N PRO A 61 13.17 -16.54 5.41
CA PRO A 61 11.95 -17.09 4.83
C PRO A 61 11.55 -16.38 3.54
N VAL A 62 11.58 -15.05 3.50
CA VAL A 62 11.22 -14.28 2.29
C VAL A 62 12.12 -14.61 1.10
N VAL A 63 13.44 -14.71 1.33
CA VAL A 63 14.40 -15.09 0.28
C VAL A 63 14.23 -16.54 -0.15
N THR A 64 13.84 -17.43 0.78
CA THR A 64 13.58 -18.84 0.47
C THR A 64 12.31 -18.99 -0.36
N ASP A 65 11.26 -18.21 -0.05
CA ASP A 65 9.98 -18.21 -0.79
C ASP A 65 10.15 -17.69 -2.21
N ALA A 66 10.95 -16.64 -2.38
CA ALA A 66 11.32 -16.09 -3.70
C ALA A 66 12.30 -16.97 -4.48
N GLY A 67 12.77 -18.08 -3.90
CA GLY A 67 13.74 -18.98 -4.51
C GLY A 67 13.08 -20.14 -5.26
N VAL A 68 13.90 -20.93 -5.97
CA VAL A 68 13.46 -22.05 -6.85
C VAL A 68 12.62 -23.13 -6.13
N ALA A 69 12.66 -23.19 -4.79
CA ALA A 69 11.88 -24.14 -4.01
C ALA A 69 10.43 -23.69 -3.77
N GLY A 70 10.11 -22.39 -3.90
CA GLY A 70 8.76 -21.84 -3.95
C GLY A 70 7.86 -22.05 -2.73
N ASP A 71 8.42 -22.39 -1.56
CA ASP A 71 7.64 -22.55 -0.33
C ASP A 71 8.52 -22.38 0.91
N ALA A 72 8.52 -21.17 1.48
CA ALA A 72 9.05 -20.97 2.82
C ALA A 72 7.96 -21.20 3.87
N GLY A 73 8.12 -22.25 4.66
CA GLY A 73 7.19 -22.57 5.75
C GLY A 73 7.00 -21.40 6.74
N TYR A 74 5.75 -21.19 7.17
CA TYR A 74 5.40 -20.20 8.18
C TYR A 74 5.64 -20.74 9.60
N THR A 75 6.27 -19.94 10.45
CA THR A 75 6.38 -20.18 11.89
C THR A 75 5.38 -19.30 12.65
N PRO A 76 4.97 -19.65 13.87
CA PRO A 76 4.12 -18.77 14.67
C PRO A 76 4.75 -17.38 14.90
N GLN A 77 6.08 -17.32 14.97
CA GLN A 77 6.84 -16.09 15.18
C GLN A 77 6.82 -15.20 13.94
N ASN A 78 7.14 -15.73 12.75
CA ASN A 78 7.13 -14.93 11.53
C ASN A 78 5.71 -14.44 11.19
N THR A 79 4.71 -15.31 11.40
CA THR A 79 3.30 -14.98 11.17
C THR A 79 2.87 -13.85 12.08
N ALA A 80 3.18 -13.92 13.38
CA ALA A 80 2.86 -12.86 14.32
C ALA A 80 3.52 -11.53 13.94
N ILE A 81 4.81 -11.54 13.56
CA ILE A 81 5.53 -10.33 13.15
C ILE A 81 4.90 -9.73 11.89
N TYR A 82 4.57 -10.55 10.89
CA TYR A 82 3.94 -10.08 9.65
C TYR A 82 2.54 -9.51 9.91
N THR A 83 1.70 -10.22 10.64
CA THR A 83 0.34 -9.76 10.96
C THR A 83 0.35 -8.49 11.80
N LEU A 84 1.17 -8.44 12.86
CA LEU A 84 1.21 -7.29 13.75
C LEU A 84 1.82 -6.06 13.07
N SER A 85 2.84 -6.24 12.22
CA SER A 85 3.39 -5.13 11.44
C SER A 85 2.38 -4.58 10.44
N MET A 86 1.66 -5.45 9.71
CA MET A 86 0.58 -5.02 8.81
C MET A 86 -0.55 -4.29 9.55
N LEU A 87 -0.99 -4.81 10.69
CA LEU A 87 -2.00 -4.15 11.52
C LEU A 87 -1.50 -2.78 12.01
N GLY A 88 -0.23 -2.70 12.44
CA GLY A 88 0.41 -1.45 12.81
C GLY A 88 0.43 -0.43 11.66
N CYS A 89 0.76 -0.86 10.45
CA CYS A 89 0.69 -0.01 9.26
C CYS A 89 -0.73 0.52 9.01
N VAL A 90 -1.77 -0.31 9.14
CA VAL A 90 -3.16 0.11 8.97
C VAL A 90 -3.53 1.22 9.97
N VAL A 91 -3.18 1.05 11.25
CA VAL A 91 -3.46 2.07 12.28
C VAL A 91 -2.72 3.37 12.00
N LEU A 92 -1.44 3.29 11.61
CA LEU A 92 -0.63 4.47 11.30
C LEU A 92 -1.14 5.20 10.05
N PHE A 93 -1.53 4.47 9.00
CA PHE A 93 -2.09 5.06 7.79
C PHE A 93 -3.47 5.68 8.02
N GLN A 94 -4.33 5.04 8.83
CA GLN A 94 -5.59 5.65 9.26
C GLN A 94 -5.35 7.00 9.95
N ALA A 95 -4.40 7.04 10.89
CA ALA A 95 -4.05 8.28 11.57
C ALA A 95 -3.52 9.35 10.60
N LEU A 96 -2.67 8.95 9.65
CA LEU A 96 -2.10 9.84 8.63
C LEU A 96 -3.18 10.42 7.71
N PHE A 97 -4.08 9.59 7.19
CA PHE A 97 -5.16 10.00 6.29
C PHE A 97 -6.11 10.98 6.95
N ARG A 98 -6.48 10.72 8.22
CA ARG A 98 -7.29 11.64 9.04
C ARG A 98 -6.58 12.98 9.24
N LYS A 99 -5.29 12.97 9.59
CA LYS A 99 -4.49 14.19 9.78
C LYS A 99 -4.39 15.02 8.50
N TRP A 100 -4.31 14.37 7.34
CA TRP A 100 -4.27 15.02 6.03
C TRP A 100 -5.64 15.41 5.50
N ARG A 101 -6.73 15.11 6.24
CA ARG A 101 -8.12 15.35 5.82
C ARG A 101 -8.39 14.84 4.40
N LEU A 102 -7.81 13.67 4.08
CA LEU A 102 -8.08 13.03 2.80
C LEU A 102 -9.56 12.64 2.76
N PRO A 103 -10.25 12.86 1.63
CA PRO A 103 -11.67 12.51 1.52
C PRO A 103 -11.83 11.00 1.64
N VAL A 104 -12.47 10.56 2.74
CA VAL A 104 -12.85 9.16 2.97
C VAL A 104 -14.30 8.99 2.48
N ASP A 105 -14.49 9.08 1.17
CA ASP A 105 -15.78 8.91 0.54
C ASP A 105 -15.93 7.48 -0.05
N GLU A 106 -17.12 7.15 -0.54
CA GLU A 106 -17.39 5.87 -1.21
C GLU A 106 -16.44 5.64 -2.40
N ARG A 107 -15.99 6.71 -3.05
CA ARG A 107 -15.04 6.64 -4.17
C ARG A 107 -13.68 6.14 -3.71
N MET A 108 -13.24 6.55 -2.52
CA MET A 108 -12.01 6.04 -1.91
C MET A 108 -12.12 4.53 -1.64
N VAL A 109 -13.26 4.05 -1.14
CA VAL A 109 -13.48 2.60 -0.93
C VAL A 109 -13.37 1.82 -2.24
N VAL A 110 -14.00 2.32 -3.31
CA VAL A 110 -13.93 1.70 -4.65
C VAL A 110 -12.49 1.70 -5.17
N ALA A 111 -11.76 2.81 -5.05
CA ALA A 111 -10.37 2.91 -5.47
C ALA A 111 -9.46 1.94 -4.70
N LEU A 112 -9.63 1.85 -3.38
CA LEU A 112 -8.86 0.93 -2.53
C LEU A 112 -9.23 -0.54 -2.76
N THR A 113 -10.46 -0.83 -3.18
CA THR A 113 -10.87 -2.21 -3.50
C THR A 113 -10.08 -2.73 -4.71
N ALA A 114 -9.94 -1.93 -5.77
CA ALA A 114 -9.10 -2.30 -6.91
C ALA A 114 -7.64 -2.53 -6.48
N TRP A 115 -7.16 -1.75 -5.52
CA TRP A 115 -5.82 -1.90 -4.95
C TRP A 115 -5.63 -3.21 -4.17
N VAL A 116 -6.60 -3.54 -3.31
CA VAL A 116 -6.60 -4.79 -2.53
C VAL A 116 -6.63 -6.01 -3.45
N CYS A 117 -7.36 -5.95 -4.56
CA CYS A 117 -7.39 -7.01 -5.57
C CYS A 117 -6.10 -7.13 -6.39
N LEU A 118 -5.31 -6.07 -6.52
CA LEU A 118 -4.07 -6.10 -7.29
C LEU A 118 -3.00 -6.98 -6.63
N ALA A 119 -2.87 -6.93 -5.30
CA ALA A 119 -1.89 -7.72 -4.56
C ALA A 119 -2.01 -9.25 -4.78
N PRO A 120 -3.20 -9.89 -4.63
CA PRO A 120 -3.34 -11.32 -4.88
C PRO A 120 -3.15 -11.67 -6.36
N VAL A 121 -3.55 -10.81 -7.30
CA VAL A 121 -3.28 -11.06 -8.74
C VAL A 121 -1.77 -11.08 -9.00
N LEU A 122 -1.02 -10.15 -8.42
CA LEU A 122 0.44 -10.13 -8.54
C LEU A 122 1.11 -11.34 -7.87
N ARG A 123 0.60 -11.81 -6.73
CA ARG A 123 1.09 -13.04 -6.09
C ARG A 123 0.83 -14.27 -6.96
N VAL A 124 -0.36 -14.39 -7.56
CA VAL A 124 -0.69 -15.48 -8.49
C VAL A 124 0.19 -15.45 -9.74
N LEU A 125 0.52 -14.25 -10.24
CA LEU A 125 1.46 -14.11 -11.36
C LEU A 125 2.87 -14.53 -10.95
N GLU A 126 3.30 -14.21 -9.73
CA GLU A 126 4.58 -14.70 -9.22
C GLU A 126 4.59 -16.22 -9.06
N ASP A 127 3.53 -16.81 -8.47
CA ASP A 127 3.39 -18.27 -8.33
C ASP A 127 3.38 -18.99 -9.69
N ALA A 128 3.09 -18.27 -10.78
CA ALA A 128 3.12 -18.76 -12.16
C ALA A 128 4.49 -18.57 -12.85
N ASP A 129 5.55 -18.23 -12.10
CA ASP A 129 6.89 -17.92 -12.60
C ASP A 129 6.87 -16.81 -13.69
N PHE A 130 5.93 -15.88 -13.59
CA PHE A 130 5.82 -14.81 -14.58
C PHE A 130 6.99 -13.82 -14.48
N PHE A 131 7.41 -13.49 -13.25
CA PHE A 131 8.47 -12.53 -12.98
C PHE A 131 9.87 -13.18 -13.04
N SER A 132 10.90 -12.35 -13.15
CA SER A 132 12.29 -12.81 -13.13
C SER A 132 12.77 -13.06 -11.71
N SER A 133 13.60 -14.08 -11.50
CA SER A 133 14.25 -14.43 -10.23
C SER A 133 14.91 -13.29 -9.45
N SER A 134 15.31 -12.19 -10.11
CA SER A 134 15.80 -10.98 -9.45
C SER A 134 14.72 -10.12 -8.76
N ARG A 135 13.45 -10.38 -9.03
CA ARG A 135 12.29 -9.54 -8.66
C ARG A 135 11.18 -10.26 -7.92
N ASP A 136 11.20 -11.58 -7.87
CA ASP A 136 10.18 -12.39 -7.19
C ASP A 136 10.03 -11.96 -5.72
N VAL A 137 11.15 -11.59 -5.08
CA VAL A 137 11.19 -11.01 -3.72
C VAL A 137 10.23 -9.82 -3.53
N LEU A 138 9.97 -9.01 -4.56
CA LEU A 138 9.03 -7.88 -4.47
C LEU A 138 7.57 -8.32 -4.33
N PHE A 139 7.24 -9.51 -4.80
CA PHE A 139 5.89 -10.06 -4.83
C PHE A 139 5.62 -11.06 -3.68
N ILE A 140 6.63 -11.35 -2.86
CA ILE A 140 6.51 -12.13 -1.63
C ILE A 140 5.98 -11.27 -0.46
N SER A 141 5.23 -11.89 0.45
CA SER A 141 4.75 -11.25 1.69
C SER A 141 5.88 -11.08 2.72
N PRO A 142 5.96 -9.96 3.46
CA PRO A 142 5.04 -8.80 3.45
C PRO A 142 5.43 -7.70 2.44
N ILE A 143 6.53 -7.88 1.69
CA ILE A 143 7.11 -6.86 0.79
C ILE A 143 6.11 -6.41 -0.26
N ILE A 144 5.31 -7.33 -0.80
CA ILE A 144 4.26 -7.00 -1.78
C ILE A 144 3.32 -5.92 -1.27
N HIS A 145 2.81 -6.05 -0.05
CA HIS A 145 1.87 -5.10 0.52
C HIS A 145 2.52 -3.75 0.83
N LEU A 146 3.78 -3.77 1.29
CA LEU A 146 4.51 -2.55 1.66
C LEU A 146 4.86 -1.67 0.46
N HIS A 147 5.45 -2.24 -0.58
CA HIS A 147 5.83 -1.45 -1.75
C HIS A 147 4.59 -0.98 -2.51
N LEU A 148 3.55 -1.83 -2.58
CA LEU A 148 2.26 -1.44 -3.11
C LEU A 148 1.66 -0.26 -2.31
N ALA A 149 1.56 -0.36 -0.99
CA ALA A 149 1.09 0.76 -0.17
C ALA A 149 1.93 2.03 -0.40
N GLY A 150 3.24 1.89 -0.60
CA GLY A 150 4.13 2.99 -0.98
C GLY A 150 3.73 3.67 -2.30
N TRP A 151 3.44 2.89 -3.34
CA TRP A 151 2.94 3.41 -4.62
C TRP A 151 1.62 4.14 -4.45
N LEU A 152 0.65 3.55 -3.75
CA LEU A 152 -0.66 4.14 -3.50
C LEU A 152 -0.53 5.50 -2.78
N ILE A 153 0.22 5.55 -1.68
CA ILE A 153 0.42 6.77 -0.88
C ILE A 153 1.18 7.82 -1.69
N GLY A 154 2.21 7.41 -2.44
CA GLY A 154 2.98 8.30 -3.31
C GLY A 154 2.13 8.94 -4.40
N VAL A 155 1.32 8.13 -5.10
CA VAL A 155 0.38 8.60 -6.12
C VAL A 155 -0.65 9.56 -5.51
N ALA A 156 -1.25 9.21 -4.38
CA ALA A 156 -2.23 10.05 -3.70
C ALA A 156 -1.63 11.41 -3.29
N PHE A 157 -0.44 11.40 -2.71
CA PHE A 157 0.26 12.62 -2.30
C PHE A 157 0.63 13.51 -3.50
N LEU A 158 1.19 12.93 -4.57
CA LEU A 158 1.58 13.69 -5.76
C LEU A 158 0.37 14.26 -6.49
N SER A 159 -0.70 13.47 -6.65
CA SER A 159 -1.95 13.94 -7.24
C SER A 159 -2.59 15.06 -6.42
N HIS A 160 -2.54 14.97 -5.09
CA HIS A 160 -3.01 16.06 -4.22
C HIS A 160 -2.17 17.34 -4.42
N LEU A 161 -0.84 17.23 -4.52
CA LEU A 161 0.04 18.37 -4.74
C LEU A 161 -0.20 19.06 -6.10
N ILE A 162 -0.47 18.28 -7.15
CA ILE A 162 -0.80 18.79 -8.49
C ILE A 162 -2.19 19.43 -8.49
N GLY A 163 -3.17 18.75 -7.91
CA GLY A 163 -4.56 19.20 -7.85
C GLY A 163 -4.73 20.50 -7.07
N ARG A 164 -3.96 20.70 -5.99
CA ARG A 164 -4.04 21.88 -5.12
C ARG A 164 -3.85 23.22 -5.83
N ARG A 165 -3.24 23.22 -7.02
CA ARG A 165 -3.05 24.44 -7.85
C ARG A 165 -4.37 25.01 -8.39
N PHE A 166 -5.42 24.21 -8.41
CA PHE A 166 -6.73 24.57 -8.89
C PHE A 166 -7.72 24.85 -7.75
N ASP A 167 -7.27 24.72 -6.49
CA ASP A 167 -8.11 24.96 -5.31
C ASP A 167 -8.62 26.41 -5.30
N GLY A 168 -9.94 26.56 -5.13
CA GLY A 168 -10.61 27.85 -5.07
C GLY A 168 -11.09 28.41 -6.41
N ASN A 169 -10.72 27.80 -7.54
CA ASN A 169 -11.24 28.19 -8.86
C ASN A 169 -12.29 27.18 -9.36
N LYS A 170 -13.57 27.55 -9.23
CA LYS A 170 -14.71 26.70 -9.63
C LYS A 170 -15.21 26.98 -11.06
N GLY A 171 -14.43 27.68 -11.88
CA GLY A 171 -14.77 27.87 -13.28
C GLY A 171 -14.64 26.55 -14.06
N ASP A 172 -15.57 26.28 -14.97
CA ASP A 172 -15.60 25.04 -15.77
C ASP A 172 -14.23 24.74 -16.42
N GLN A 173 -13.57 25.76 -16.97
CA GLN A 173 -12.22 25.60 -17.57
C GLN A 173 -11.15 25.17 -16.58
N ALA A 174 -11.20 25.65 -15.34
CA ALA A 174 -10.23 25.27 -14.31
C ALA A 174 -10.44 23.82 -13.86
N GLN A 175 -11.69 23.38 -13.79
CA GLN A 175 -12.06 22.01 -13.45
C GLN A 175 -11.69 21.02 -14.57
N GLU A 176 -11.94 21.39 -15.83
CA GLU A 176 -11.48 20.61 -16.99
C GLU A 176 -9.95 20.51 -17.03
N ALA A 177 -9.23 21.63 -16.87
CA ALA A 177 -7.77 21.64 -16.83
C ALA A 177 -7.21 20.78 -15.70
N GLN A 178 -7.81 20.84 -14.50
CA GLN A 178 -7.44 19.99 -13.37
C GLN A 178 -7.66 18.51 -13.68
N ALA A 179 -8.82 18.16 -14.25
CA ALA A 179 -9.14 16.78 -14.60
C ALA A 179 -8.19 16.22 -15.66
N THR A 180 -7.87 17.00 -16.70
CA THR A 180 -6.91 16.60 -17.74
C THR A 180 -5.50 16.42 -17.18
N LEU A 181 -5.03 17.37 -16.36
CA LEU A 181 -3.67 17.30 -15.81
C LEU A 181 -3.50 16.17 -14.80
N VAL A 182 -4.42 16.04 -13.84
CA VAL A 182 -4.38 14.96 -12.85
C VAL A 182 -4.62 13.61 -13.54
N GLY A 183 -5.56 13.54 -14.48
CA GLY A 183 -5.84 12.31 -15.25
C GLY A 183 -4.65 11.85 -16.08
N GLY A 184 -4.01 12.76 -16.83
CA GLY A 184 -2.79 12.46 -17.59
C GLY A 184 -1.63 12.03 -16.68
N PHE A 185 -1.43 12.73 -15.57
CA PHE A 185 -0.42 12.36 -14.58
C PHE A 185 -0.66 10.96 -13.98
N LEU A 186 -1.90 10.64 -13.59
CA LEU A 186 -2.27 9.32 -13.07
C LEU A 186 -2.06 8.23 -14.13
N PHE A 187 -2.42 8.50 -15.38
CA PHE A 187 -2.18 7.58 -16.49
C PHE A 187 -0.69 7.31 -16.71
N GLY A 188 0.14 8.37 -16.73
CA GLY A 188 1.59 8.23 -16.84
C GLY A 188 2.21 7.45 -15.69
N LEU A 189 1.78 7.69 -14.45
CA LEU A 189 2.23 6.90 -13.30
C LEU A 189 1.79 5.44 -13.36
N LEU A 190 0.57 5.16 -13.84
CA LEU A 190 0.10 3.79 -14.05
C LEU A 190 0.96 3.07 -15.09
N MET A 191 1.24 3.72 -16.22
CA MET A 191 2.10 3.18 -17.27
C MET A 191 3.54 2.97 -16.76
N LEU A 192 4.07 3.90 -15.97
CA LEU A 192 5.39 3.77 -15.35
C LEU A 192 5.44 2.61 -14.37
N HIS A 193 4.44 2.46 -13.50
CA HIS A 193 4.33 1.34 -12.57
C HIS A 193 4.30 0.00 -13.33
N TRP A 194 3.46 -0.10 -14.37
CA TRP A 194 3.41 -1.26 -15.24
C TRP A 194 4.72 -1.53 -15.94
N TYR A 195 5.36 -0.50 -16.51
CA TYR A 195 6.66 -0.62 -17.14
C TYR A 195 7.71 -1.16 -16.18
N LEU A 196 7.86 -0.56 -15.00
CA LEU A 196 8.89 -0.95 -14.04
C LEU A 196 8.71 -2.36 -13.52
N LEU A 197 7.47 -2.80 -13.26
CA LEU A 197 7.22 -4.14 -12.72
C LEU A 197 7.26 -5.22 -13.80
N TYR A 198 6.63 -4.99 -14.95
CA TYR A 198 6.35 -6.03 -15.92
C TYR A 198 7.35 -6.09 -17.09
N GLN A 199 7.94 -4.97 -17.52
CA GLN A 199 8.80 -4.95 -18.73
C GLN A 199 9.87 -6.07 -18.76
N PRO A 200 10.51 -6.41 -17.64
CA PRO A 200 11.55 -7.44 -17.64
C PRO A 200 11.02 -8.87 -17.57
N ALA A 201 9.80 -9.08 -17.08
CA ALA A 201 9.10 -10.36 -17.24
C ALA A 201 8.85 -10.64 -18.73
N TYR A 202 8.34 -9.64 -19.46
CA TYR A 202 8.11 -9.75 -20.91
C TYR A 202 9.41 -9.89 -21.73
N ALA A 203 10.56 -9.44 -21.22
CA ALA A 203 11.84 -9.67 -21.87
C ALA A 203 12.27 -11.15 -21.87
N MET A 204 11.74 -11.95 -20.92
CA MET A 204 12.00 -13.40 -20.85
C MET A 204 10.95 -14.22 -21.62
N HIS A 205 9.73 -13.69 -21.76
CA HIS A 205 8.60 -14.34 -22.44
C HIS A 205 8.45 -13.82 -23.88
N THR A 206 9.31 -14.29 -24.80
CA THR A 206 9.37 -13.82 -26.21
C THR A 206 8.08 -14.01 -27.01
N GLU A 207 7.18 -14.87 -26.56
CA GLU A 207 5.85 -15.10 -27.15
C GLU A 207 4.85 -13.99 -26.82
N SER A 208 5.21 -13.05 -25.94
CA SER A 208 4.33 -12.00 -25.44
C SER A 208 4.94 -10.61 -25.68
N SER A 209 4.15 -9.68 -26.25
CA SER A 209 4.64 -8.34 -26.60
C SER A 209 4.30 -7.29 -25.54
N PHE A 210 5.28 -6.47 -25.15
CA PHE A 210 5.11 -5.36 -24.18
C PHE A 210 4.81 -4.00 -24.83
N ASN A 211 4.36 -4.03 -26.09
CA ASN A 211 4.22 -2.83 -26.92
C ASN A 211 3.17 -1.86 -26.38
N LEU A 212 2.12 -2.35 -25.69
CA LEU A 212 1.04 -1.52 -25.19
C LEU A 212 1.49 -0.59 -24.04
N ALA A 213 2.21 -1.12 -23.06
CA ALA A 213 2.74 -0.31 -21.95
C ALA A 213 3.83 0.66 -22.41
N THR A 214 4.68 0.23 -23.35
CA THR A 214 5.72 1.09 -23.94
C THR A 214 5.10 2.23 -24.77
N ALA A 215 4.11 1.94 -25.60
CA ALA A 215 3.39 2.96 -26.35
C ALA A 215 2.58 3.89 -25.42
N GLY A 216 1.96 3.33 -24.38
CA GLY A 216 1.24 4.11 -23.36
C GLY A 216 2.13 5.12 -22.66
N LEU A 217 3.38 4.77 -22.34
CA LEU A 217 4.34 5.68 -21.71
C LEU A 217 4.84 6.80 -22.64
N VAL A 218 4.84 6.58 -23.96
CA VAL A 218 5.16 7.62 -24.96
C VAL A 218 4.00 8.60 -25.15
N VAL A 219 2.77 8.12 -24.96
CA VAL A 219 1.55 8.92 -25.13
C VAL A 219 1.16 9.71 -23.86
N ALA A 220 1.55 9.20 -22.68
CA ALA A 220 1.30 9.82 -21.38
C ALA A 220 2.10 11.11 -21.16
#